data_AF-A0A6I9WGX5-F1
#
_entry.id   AF-A0A6I9WGX5-F1
#
_cell.length_a   1.000
_cell.length_b   1.000
_cell.length_c   1.000
_cell.angle_alpha   90.00
_cell.angle_beta   90.00
_cell.angle_gamma   90.00
#
_symmetry.space_group_name_H-M   'P 1'
#
loop_
_entity.id
_entity.type
_entity.pdbx_description
1 polymer ?
#
loop_
_entity_poly.entity_id
_entity_poly.type
_entity_poly.pdbx_seq_one_letter_code
_entity_poly.pdbx_strand_id
1 'polypeptide(L)'
;MMAEAVVDETEPMRAWFRNSVQHVINRKRERDYPNTFNEWYTYLYNKEIEISSARINHFRRKTKMRNAITEYMTNPENISSIQSRFLITSTLLQQETERYRRQTERMNYPYECFILGDIFSYEEGLALVDILTSVPPQNCRCLDCSLRRLPILAYEMARIISGIKGVQYPPTWDLSRQAGPEWSQKFQREYDHELNYLRFPCLKPIDLFEMHDVPSTSRDP
;
A
#
# COMPACT_ATOMS: atom_id res chain seq x y z
N MET A 1 -31.25 26.06 -22.26
CA MET A 1 -29.98 26.00 -21.50
C MET A 1 -29.49 24.56 -21.53
N MET A 2 -28.48 24.27 -22.34
CA MET A 2 -27.81 22.97 -22.30
C MET A 2 -26.74 23.07 -21.22
N ALA A 3 -26.79 22.20 -20.21
CA ALA A 3 -25.71 22.08 -19.24
C ALA A 3 -24.48 21.54 -19.99
N GLU A 4 -23.46 22.39 -20.13
CA GLU A 4 -22.15 21.93 -20.58
C GLU A 4 -21.64 20.89 -19.57
N ALA A 5 -21.36 19.69 -20.07
CA ALA A 5 -20.75 18.65 -19.26
C ALA A 5 -19.35 19.12 -18.87
N VAL A 6 -19.15 19.44 -17.59
CA VAL A 6 -17.82 19.70 -17.02
C VAL A 6 -17.01 18.41 -17.18
N VAL A 7 -16.05 18.43 -18.09
CA VAL A 7 -15.13 17.31 -18.29
C VAL A 7 -14.19 17.28 -17.09
N ASP A 8 -14.26 16.22 -16.28
CA ASP A 8 -13.31 16.00 -15.19
C ASP A 8 -11.93 15.68 -15.78
N GLU A 9 -11.09 16.71 -15.91
CA GLU A 9 -9.72 16.60 -16.46
C GLU A 9 -8.82 15.67 -15.62
N THR A 10 -9.25 15.29 -14.41
CA THR A 10 -8.54 14.34 -13.55
C THR A 10 -8.85 12.88 -13.86
N GLU A 11 -9.90 12.60 -14.64
CA GLU A 11 -10.38 11.25 -14.91
C GLU A 11 -9.36 10.35 -15.63
N PRO A 12 -8.56 10.82 -16.61
CA PRO A 12 -7.51 10.01 -17.22
C PRO A 12 -6.45 9.54 -16.21
N MET A 13 -6.06 10.41 -15.28
CA MET A 13 -5.07 10.07 -14.23
C MET A 13 -5.68 9.09 -13.21
N ARG A 14 -6.93 9.29 -12.82
CA ARG A 14 -7.66 8.36 -11.93
C ARG A 14 -7.83 6.99 -12.59
N ALA A 15 -8.18 6.95 -13.87
CA ALA A 15 -8.27 5.71 -14.63
C ALA A 15 -6.91 4.98 -14.67
N TRP A 16 -5.82 5.72 -14.87
CA TRP A 16 -4.48 5.14 -14.79
C TRP A 16 -4.17 4.61 -13.39
N PHE A 17 -4.50 5.33 -12.30
CA PHE A 17 -4.31 4.83 -10.94
C PHE A 17 -5.09 3.55 -10.69
N ARG A 18 -6.37 3.49 -11.08
CA ARG A 18 -7.19 2.28 -10.94
C ARG A 18 -6.55 1.10 -11.66
N ASN A 19 -6.07 1.30 -12.89
CA ASN A 19 -5.40 0.26 -13.66
C ASN A 19 -4.09 -0.18 -12.99
N SER A 20 -3.27 0.76 -12.52
CA SER A 20 -2.01 0.47 -11.82
C SER A 20 -2.23 -0.30 -10.52
N VAL A 21 -3.22 0.10 -9.72
CA VAL A 21 -3.61 -0.61 -8.49
C VAL A 21 -4.13 -2.01 -8.83
N GLN A 22 -5.03 -2.13 -9.80
CA GLN A 22 -5.59 -3.42 -10.20
C GLN A 22 -4.49 -4.36 -10.72
N HIS A 23 -3.51 -3.83 -11.45
CA HIS A 23 -2.36 -4.59 -11.90
C HIS A 23 -1.51 -5.12 -10.72
N VAL A 24 -1.22 -4.27 -9.72
CA VAL A 24 -0.53 -4.70 -8.49
C VAL A 24 -1.31 -5.82 -7.78
N ILE A 25 -2.62 -5.66 -7.65
CA ILE A 25 -3.49 -6.63 -6.98
C ILE A 25 -3.55 -7.95 -7.76
N ASN A 26 -3.68 -7.90 -9.08
CA ASN A 26 -3.70 -9.09 -9.93
C ASN A 26 -2.38 -9.84 -9.86
N ARG A 27 -1.24 -9.14 -9.96
CA ARG A 27 0.07 -9.75 -9.75
C ARG A 27 0.19 -10.42 -8.39
N LYS A 28 -0.34 -9.79 -7.33
CA LYS A 28 -0.36 -10.38 -5.97
C LYS A 28 -1.16 -11.67 -5.93
N ARG A 29 -2.19 -11.84 -6.76
CA ARG A 29 -3.02 -13.06 -6.84
C ARG A 29 -2.36 -14.15 -7.68
N GLU A 30 -1.72 -13.77 -8.78
CA GLU A 30 -1.09 -14.66 -9.76
C GLU A 30 0.28 -15.21 -9.30
N ARG A 31 0.76 -14.81 -8.11
CA ARG A 31 2.11 -15.07 -7.56
C ARG A 31 3.26 -14.36 -8.29
N ASP A 32 2.95 -13.51 -9.27
CA ASP A 32 3.93 -12.67 -10.01
C ASP A 32 4.34 -11.39 -9.25
N TYR A 33 3.78 -11.19 -8.07
CA TYR A 33 4.19 -10.14 -7.17
C TYR A 33 5.19 -10.65 -6.14
N PRO A 34 6.16 -9.83 -5.73
CA PRO A 34 7.06 -10.18 -4.65
C PRO A 34 6.32 -10.69 -3.41
N ASN A 35 6.52 -11.97 -3.13
CA ASN A 35 5.94 -12.68 -2.00
C ASN A 35 6.98 -12.86 -0.89
N THR A 36 8.27 -12.77 -1.17
CA THR A 36 9.35 -12.84 -0.19
C THR A 36 10.06 -11.50 -0.01
N PHE A 37 10.77 -11.33 1.12
CA PHE A 37 11.63 -10.17 1.33
C PHE A 37 12.64 -9.99 0.18
N ASN A 38 13.28 -11.08 -0.26
CA ASN A 38 14.30 -11.01 -1.31
C ASN A 38 13.70 -10.56 -2.65
N GLU A 39 12.50 -11.04 -2.99
CA GLU A 39 11.80 -10.56 -4.19
C GLU A 39 11.43 -9.08 -4.06
N TRP A 40 10.98 -8.64 -2.89
CA TRP A 40 10.60 -7.24 -2.66
C TRP A 40 11.80 -6.31 -2.73
N TYR A 41 12.88 -6.72 -2.07
CA TYR A 41 14.15 -6.04 -2.09
C TYR A 41 14.69 -5.96 -3.52
N THR A 42 14.74 -7.07 -4.26
CA THR A 42 15.21 -7.09 -5.65
C THR A 42 14.34 -6.23 -6.56
N TYR A 43 13.00 -6.33 -6.44
CA TYR A 43 12.06 -5.57 -7.24
C TYR A 43 12.23 -4.06 -7.05
N LEU A 44 12.28 -3.59 -5.80
CA LEU A 44 12.44 -2.17 -5.49
C LEU A 44 13.86 -1.68 -5.77
N TYR A 45 14.88 -2.50 -5.51
CA TYR A 45 16.27 -2.19 -5.87
C TYR A 45 16.45 -2.01 -7.38
N ASN A 46 15.82 -2.84 -8.22
CA ASN A 46 15.84 -2.69 -9.67
C ASN A 46 15.13 -1.42 -10.16
N LYS A 47 14.27 -0.84 -9.33
CA LYS A 47 13.64 0.48 -9.55
C LYS A 47 14.40 1.61 -8.87
N GLU A 48 15.59 1.33 -8.36
CA GLU A 48 16.43 2.26 -7.61
C GLU A 48 15.76 2.83 -6.36
N ILE A 49 14.76 2.15 -5.80
CA ILE A 49 14.07 2.55 -4.56
C ILE A 49 14.74 1.82 -3.38
N GLU A 50 15.45 2.57 -2.53
CA GLU A 50 15.99 2.02 -1.29
C GLU A 50 14.89 1.89 -0.24
N ILE A 51 14.88 0.76 0.45
CA ILE A 51 13.93 0.45 1.50
C ILE A 51 14.59 0.73 2.85
N SER A 52 13.89 1.45 3.72
CA SER A 52 14.38 1.72 5.07
C SER A 52 14.73 0.42 5.83
N SER A 53 15.76 0.49 6.66
CA SER A 53 16.21 -0.64 7.50
C SER A 53 15.10 -1.18 8.40
N ALA A 54 14.21 -0.30 8.89
CA ALA A 54 13.04 -0.68 9.66
C ALA A 54 12.10 -1.62 8.88
N ARG A 55 11.82 -1.33 7.61
CA ARG A 55 10.99 -2.18 6.76
C ARG A 55 11.71 -3.44 6.33
N ILE A 56 13.00 -3.37 6.01
CA ILE A 56 13.83 -4.56 5.79
C ILE A 56 13.70 -5.52 6.98
N ASN A 57 13.78 -5.02 8.20
CA ASN A 57 13.62 -5.82 9.40
C ASN A 57 12.20 -6.38 9.57
N HIS A 58 11.16 -5.59 9.25
CA HIS A 58 9.78 -6.06 9.22
C HIS A 58 9.62 -7.25 8.27
N PHE A 59 10.03 -7.09 7.02
CA PHE A 59 9.93 -8.14 6.01
C PHE A 59 10.71 -9.40 6.39
N ARG A 60 11.93 -9.26 6.90
CA ARG A 60 12.73 -10.40 7.38
C ARG A 60 12.00 -11.17 8.48
N ARG A 61 11.44 -10.48 9.48
CA ARG A 61 10.64 -11.11 10.55
C ARG A 61 9.41 -11.82 9.98
N LYS A 62 8.72 -11.18 9.06
CA LYS A 62 7.52 -11.70 8.40
C LYS A 62 7.81 -12.97 7.59
N THR A 63 8.81 -12.94 6.71
CA THR A 63 9.26 -14.11 5.92
C THR A 63 9.72 -15.24 6.83
N LYS A 64 10.49 -14.91 7.87
CA LYS A 64 10.96 -15.88 8.87
C LYS A 64 9.80 -16.62 9.55
N MET A 65 8.78 -15.87 10.02
CA MET A 65 7.60 -16.47 10.65
C MET A 65 6.77 -17.29 9.65
N ARG A 66 6.57 -16.79 8.43
CA ARG A 66 5.86 -17.54 7.38
C ARG A 66 6.54 -18.88 7.09
N ASN A 67 7.87 -18.89 6.93
CA ASN A 67 8.62 -20.12 6.67
C ASN A 67 8.49 -21.11 7.83
N ALA A 68 8.55 -20.63 9.08
CA ALA A 68 8.34 -21.46 10.26
C ALA A 68 6.93 -22.07 10.30
N ILE A 69 5.89 -21.29 9.98
CA ILE A 69 4.49 -21.77 9.90
C ILE A 69 4.35 -22.83 8.80
N THR A 70 4.83 -22.55 7.58
CA THR A 70 4.74 -23.50 6.45
C THR A 70 5.40 -24.83 6.80
N GLU A 71 6.56 -24.79 7.44
CA GLU A 71 7.26 -26.00 7.85
C GLU A 71 6.52 -26.74 8.95
N TYR A 72 6.05 -26.02 9.98
CA TYR A 72 5.28 -26.62 11.07
C TYR A 72 3.96 -27.23 10.61
N MET A 73 3.29 -26.61 9.63
CA MET A 73 2.09 -27.17 9.02
C MET A 73 2.37 -28.46 8.22
N THR A 74 3.58 -28.59 7.68
CA THR A 74 4.00 -29.75 6.88
C THR A 74 4.51 -30.90 7.76
N ASN A 75 5.21 -30.56 8.84
CA ASN A 75 5.86 -31.49 9.76
C ASN A 75 5.77 -30.95 11.20
N PRO A 76 4.63 -31.12 11.88
CA PRO A 76 4.43 -30.59 13.23
C PRO A 76 5.28 -31.30 14.29
N GLU A 77 5.70 -32.55 14.06
CA GLU A 77 6.53 -33.33 14.98
C GLU A 77 7.95 -32.76 15.14
N ASN A 78 8.45 -32.02 14.16
CA ASN A 78 9.75 -31.36 14.20
C ASN A 78 9.76 -29.99 14.91
N ILE A 79 8.78 -29.70 15.77
CA ILE A 79 8.63 -28.40 16.43
C ILE A 79 9.94 -27.91 17.09
N SER A 80 10.67 -28.77 17.81
CA SER A 80 11.94 -28.40 18.46
C SER A 80 13.02 -27.93 17.48
N SER A 81 13.10 -28.58 16.32
CA SER A 81 14.04 -28.19 15.24
C SER A 81 13.65 -26.85 14.63
N ILE A 82 12.36 -26.65 14.36
CA ILE A 82 11.81 -25.40 13.83
C ILE A 82 12.07 -24.24 14.80
N GLN A 83 11.82 -24.45 16.10
CA GLN A 83 12.06 -23.45 17.14
C GLN A 83 13.52 -23.03 17.21
N SER A 84 14.46 -23.98 17.15
CA SER A 84 15.89 -23.70 17.18
C SER A 84 16.33 -22.93 15.93
N ARG A 85 15.97 -23.42 14.74
CA ARG A 85 16.38 -22.81 13.47
C ARG A 85 15.81 -21.42 13.26
N PHE A 86 14.54 -21.22 13.58
CA PHE A 86 13.88 -19.94 13.44
C PHE A 86 13.89 -19.12 14.73
N LEU A 87 14.53 -19.53 15.82
CA LEU A 87 14.55 -18.76 17.09
C LEU A 87 13.15 -18.25 17.49
N ILE A 88 12.14 -19.12 17.44
CA ILE A 88 10.73 -18.81 17.77
C ILE A 88 10.28 -19.79 18.86
N THR A 89 9.50 -19.30 19.82
CA THR A 89 8.90 -20.16 20.87
C THR A 89 7.76 -21.00 20.30
N SER A 90 7.57 -22.23 20.79
CA SER A 90 6.48 -23.12 20.38
C SER A 90 5.11 -22.46 20.52
N THR A 91 4.87 -21.74 21.62
CA THR A 91 3.62 -21.01 21.87
C THR A 91 3.33 -19.99 20.78
N LEU A 92 4.28 -19.12 20.44
CA LEU A 92 4.13 -18.14 19.37
C LEU A 92 3.90 -18.81 18.00
N LEU A 93 4.66 -19.87 17.69
CA LEU A 93 4.52 -20.60 16.43
C LEU A 93 3.13 -21.24 16.30
N GLN A 94 2.62 -21.85 17.36
CA GLN A 94 1.28 -22.44 17.38
C GLN A 94 0.19 -21.38 17.23
N GLN A 95 0.29 -20.26 17.97
CA GLN A 95 -0.65 -19.14 17.88
C GLN A 95 -0.70 -18.54 16.48
N GLU A 96 0.46 -18.27 15.88
CA GLU A 96 0.54 -17.69 14.54
C GLU A 96 0.13 -18.69 13.45
N THR A 97 0.39 -20.00 13.63
CA THR A 97 -0.12 -21.04 12.73
C THR A 97 -1.65 -21.12 12.76
N GLU A 98 -2.25 -21.08 13.95
CA GLU A 98 -3.70 -21.09 14.10
C GLU A 98 -4.32 -19.83 13.49
N ARG A 99 -3.71 -18.66 13.72
CA ARG A 99 -4.10 -17.41 13.05
C ARG A 99 -4.02 -17.54 11.53
N TYR A 100 -2.94 -18.12 11.01
CA TYR A 100 -2.75 -18.35 9.59
C TYR A 100 -3.83 -19.26 9.01
N ARG A 101 -4.14 -20.39 9.66
CA ARG A 101 -5.21 -21.32 9.22
C ARG A 101 -6.55 -20.61 9.08
N ARG A 102 -6.97 -19.88 10.12
CA ARG A 102 -8.23 -19.10 10.11
C ARG A 102 -8.27 -18.05 9.00
N GLN A 103 -7.12 -17.44 8.67
CA GLN A 103 -7.05 -16.48 7.57
C GLN A 103 -7.17 -17.18 6.21
N THR A 104 -6.45 -18.28 6.00
CA THR A 104 -6.51 -19.07 4.76
C THR A 104 -7.90 -19.67 4.51
N GLU A 105 -8.59 -20.16 5.55
CA GLU A 105 -9.96 -20.70 5.45
C GLU A 105 -10.97 -19.63 5.05
N ARG A 106 -10.73 -18.37 5.43
CA ARG A 106 -11.59 -17.23 5.06
C ARG A 106 -11.22 -16.60 3.72
N MET A 107 -10.27 -17.17 2.97
CA MET A 107 -9.64 -16.55 1.79
C MET A 107 -9.10 -15.14 2.04
N ASN A 108 -8.86 -14.78 3.31
CA ASN A 108 -8.28 -13.51 3.67
C ASN A 108 -6.77 -13.61 3.45
N TYR A 109 -6.24 -12.72 2.61
CA TYR A 109 -4.83 -12.63 2.22
C TYR A 109 -3.89 -13.06 3.36
N PRO A 110 -3.26 -14.24 3.26
CA PRO A 110 -2.60 -14.84 4.39
C PRO A 110 -1.34 -14.04 4.71
N TYR A 111 -1.29 -13.52 5.92
CA TYR A 111 -0.13 -12.80 6.45
C TYR A 111 0.09 -11.41 5.84
N GLU A 112 -0.85 -10.49 5.98
CA GLU A 112 -0.52 -9.07 6.09
C GLU A 112 -0.76 -8.65 7.54
N CYS A 113 0.31 -8.18 8.21
CA CYS A 113 0.19 -7.62 9.54
C CYS A 113 -0.44 -6.25 9.39
N PHE A 114 -1.78 -6.19 9.42
CA PHE A 114 -2.47 -4.93 9.59
C PHE A 114 -2.12 -4.42 10.99
N ILE A 115 -1.44 -3.28 11.04
CA ILE A 115 -1.43 -2.51 12.28
C ILE A 115 -2.88 -2.07 12.48
N LEU A 116 -3.44 -2.37 13.65
CA LEU A 116 -4.84 -2.04 13.94
C LEU A 116 -5.02 -0.52 13.77
N GLY A 117 -5.91 -0.11 12.86
CA GLY A 117 -6.12 1.29 12.51
C GLY A 117 -5.41 1.77 11.25
N ASP A 118 -4.56 0.95 10.62
CA ASP A 118 -3.99 1.24 9.31
C ASP A 118 -4.80 0.62 8.17
N ILE A 119 -5.06 1.44 7.15
CA ILE A 119 -5.82 1.09 5.95
C ILE A 119 -5.00 0.18 5.02
N PHE A 120 -3.67 0.32 5.05
CA PHE A 120 -2.74 -0.41 4.19
C PHE A 120 -1.70 -1.16 5.02
N SER A 121 -1.34 -2.35 4.55
CA SER A 121 -0.12 -3.05 4.99
C SER A 121 1.14 -2.34 4.50
N TYR A 122 2.31 -2.68 5.06
CA TYR A 122 3.58 -2.11 4.59
C TYR A 122 3.83 -2.40 3.11
N GLU A 123 3.49 -3.60 2.64
CA GLU A 123 3.54 -3.98 1.23
C GLU A 123 2.68 -3.08 0.35
N GLU A 124 1.46 -2.77 0.81
CA GLU A 124 0.54 -1.91 0.07
C GLU A 124 1.01 -0.46 0.07
N GLY A 125 1.56 0.03 1.17
CA GLY A 125 2.17 1.36 1.18
C GLY A 125 3.40 1.44 0.26
N LEU A 126 4.22 0.37 0.17
CA LEU A 126 5.31 0.32 -0.81
C LEU A 126 4.79 0.25 -2.24
N ALA A 127 3.66 -0.40 -2.48
CA ALA A 127 3.01 -0.37 -3.79
C ALA A 127 2.53 1.04 -4.15
N LEU A 128 2.05 1.84 -3.18
CA LEU A 128 1.73 3.25 -3.42
C LEU A 128 2.96 4.04 -3.86
N VAL A 129 4.11 3.86 -3.18
CA VAL A 129 5.38 4.48 -3.60
C VAL A 129 5.79 4.03 -5.00
N ASP A 130 5.67 2.74 -5.29
CA ASP A 130 5.97 2.16 -6.59
C ASP A 130 5.12 2.75 -7.72
N ILE A 131 3.82 2.94 -7.47
CA ILE A 131 2.91 3.55 -8.44
C ILE A 131 3.27 5.03 -8.64
N LEU A 132 3.59 5.77 -7.57
CA LEU A 132 4.00 7.18 -7.68
C LEU A 132 5.28 7.37 -8.50
N THR A 133 6.27 6.48 -8.33
CA THR A 133 7.52 6.51 -9.10
C THR A 133 7.32 6.08 -10.57
N SER A 134 6.31 5.24 -10.83
CA SER A 134 5.97 4.71 -12.15
C SER A 134 4.98 5.57 -12.95
N VAL A 135 4.63 6.77 -12.45
CA VAL A 135 3.77 7.72 -13.18
C VAL A 135 4.32 7.99 -14.59
N PRO A 136 3.48 8.04 -15.64
CA PRO A 136 3.97 8.15 -17.01
C PRO A 136 4.83 9.42 -17.22
N PRO A 137 5.94 9.36 -17.99
CA PRO A 137 6.91 10.46 -18.10
C PRO A 137 6.34 11.79 -18.59
N GLN A 138 5.22 11.77 -19.34
CA GLN A 138 4.51 12.98 -19.76
C GLN A 138 3.90 13.78 -18.59
N ASN A 139 3.82 13.17 -17.40
CA ASN A 139 3.34 13.79 -16.18
C ASN A 139 4.51 14.13 -15.25
N CYS A 140 4.43 15.23 -14.50
CA CYS A 140 5.49 15.63 -13.58
C CYS A 140 5.65 14.62 -12.43
N ARG A 141 6.87 14.14 -12.19
CA ARG A 141 7.18 13.12 -11.15
C ARG A 141 7.88 13.67 -9.92
N CYS A 142 8.02 15.00 -9.80
CA CYS A 142 8.65 15.57 -8.61
C CYS A 142 7.89 15.20 -7.34
N LEU A 143 8.57 15.29 -6.20
CA LEU A 143 8.02 14.94 -4.90
C LEU A 143 6.70 15.66 -4.62
N ASP A 144 6.64 16.98 -4.85
CA ASP A 144 5.43 17.77 -4.61
C ASP A 144 4.24 17.31 -5.45
N CYS A 145 4.46 17.08 -6.75
CA CYS A 145 3.40 16.59 -7.64
C CYS A 145 2.98 15.16 -7.27
N SER A 146 3.89 14.34 -6.78
CA SER A 146 3.57 12.98 -6.30
C SER A 146 2.78 13.02 -5.00
N LEU A 147 3.12 13.92 -4.07
CA LEU A 147 2.39 14.11 -2.82
C LEU A 147 0.99 14.68 -3.04
N ARG A 148 0.79 15.54 -4.05
CA ARG A 148 -0.57 15.99 -4.45
C ARG A 148 -1.42 14.84 -5.01
N ARG A 149 -0.80 13.85 -5.67
CA ARG A 149 -1.49 12.66 -6.20
C ARG A 149 -1.76 11.58 -5.17
N LEU A 150 -0.93 11.51 -4.12
CA LEU A 150 -0.99 10.46 -3.10
C LEU A 150 -2.39 10.29 -2.49
N PRO A 151 -3.13 11.34 -2.10
CA PRO A 151 -4.48 11.18 -1.54
C PRO A 151 -5.45 10.50 -2.49
N ILE A 152 -5.41 10.85 -3.78
CA ILE A 152 -6.29 10.29 -4.81
C ILE A 152 -5.94 8.83 -5.04
N LEU A 153 -4.66 8.52 -5.22
CA LEU A 153 -4.18 7.16 -5.41
C LEU A 153 -4.50 6.27 -4.20
N ALA A 154 -4.30 6.77 -2.99
CA ALA A 154 -4.63 6.06 -1.76
C ALA A 154 -6.13 5.76 -1.68
N TYR A 155 -7.00 6.72 -2.00
CA TYR A 155 -8.44 6.47 -2.05
C TYR A 155 -8.81 5.38 -3.08
N GLU A 156 -8.30 5.47 -4.30
CA GLU A 156 -8.56 4.46 -5.33
C GLU A 156 -8.09 3.06 -4.89
N MET A 157 -6.93 2.99 -4.23
CA MET A 157 -6.40 1.76 -3.68
C MET A 157 -7.23 1.20 -2.52
N ALA A 158 -7.63 2.06 -1.58
CA ALA A 158 -8.48 1.67 -0.45
C ALA A 158 -9.84 1.14 -0.91
N ARG A 159 -10.45 1.79 -1.92
CA ARG A 159 -11.74 1.35 -2.48
C ARG A 159 -11.65 -0.04 -3.11
N ILE A 160 -10.60 -0.31 -3.89
CA ILE A 160 -10.40 -1.62 -4.52
C ILE A 160 -10.11 -2.69 -3.45
N ILE A 161 -9.22 -2.40 -2.48
CA ILE A 161 -8.86 -3.35 -1.43
C ILE A 161 -10.04 -3.63 -0.50
N SER A 162 -10.87 -2.63 -0.17
CA SER A 162 -12.08 -2.80 0.64
C SER A 162 -13.01 -3.84 0.03
N GLY A 163 -13.24 -3.79 -1.29
CA GLY A 163 -14.03 -4.79 -1.99
C GLY A 163 -13.44 -6.21 -1.99
N ILE A 164 -12.14 -6.36 -1.72
CA ILE A 164 -11.43 -7.65 -1.74
C ILE A 164 -11.26 -8.22 -0.33
N LYS A 165 -10.89 -7.38 0.63
CA LYS A 165 -10.48 -7.78 1.99
C LYS A 165 -11.51 -7.41 3.05
N GLY A 166 -12.54 -6.62 2.70
CA GLY A 166 -13.49 -6.07 3.66
C GLY A 166 -12.87 -5.03 4.61
N VAL A 167 -11.70 -4.48 4.27
CA VAL A 167 -11.05 -3.43 5.08
C VAL A 167 -11.82 -2.13 4.93
N GLN A 168 -12.22 -1.55 6.05
CA GLN A 168 -12.92 -0.26 6.06
C GLN A 168 -11.90 0.89 6.01
N TYR A 169 -12.24 1.93 5.25
CA TYR A 169 -11.55 3.21 5.25
C TYR A 169 -12.54 4.33 5.65
N PRO A 170 -12.07 5.51 6.07
CA PRO A 170 -12.96 6.57 6.54
C PRO A 170 -13.99 6.97 5.47
N PRO A 171 -15.31 7.02 5.79
CA PRO A 171 -16.34 7.39 4.82
C PRO A 171 -16.17 8.79 4.22
N THR A 172 -15.44 9.67 4.91
CA THR A 172 -15.06 11.01 4.40
C THR A 172 -14.20 10.95 3.15
N TRP A 173 -13.51 9.83 2.89
CA TRP A 173 -12.74 9.64 1.67
C TRP A 173 -13.64 9.45 0.45
N ASP A 174 -14.82 8.83 0.60
CA ASP A 174 -15.78 8.70 -0.51
C ASP A 174 -16.37 10.07 -0.89
N LEU A 175 -16.67 10.90 0.11
CA LEU A 175 -17.21 12.25 -0.09
C LEU A 175 -16.22 13.16 -0.84
N SER A 176 -14.95 13.08 -0.48
CA SER A 176 -13.89 13.91 -1.07
C SER A 176 -13.19 13.25 -2.27
N ARG A 177 -13.46 11.96 -2.52
CA ARG A 177 -12.76 11.11 -3.50
C ARG A 177 -11.24 11.13 -3.35
N GLN A 178 -10.76 11.27 -2.11
CA GLN A 178 -9.35 11.32 -1.77
C GLN A 178 -9.12 10.95 -0.30
N ALA A 179 -7.90 10.54 0.02
CA ALA A 179 -7.53 10.32 1.41
C ALA A 179 -7.53 11.62 2.22
N GLY A 180 -7.88 11.49 3.50
CA GLY A 180 -7.84 12.60 4.44
C GLY A 180 -6.41 13.11 4.69
N PRO A 181 -6.23 14.41 4.99
CA PRO A 181 -4.92 15.03 5.14
C PRO A 181 -4.09 14.40 6.27
N GLU A 182 -4.73 13.99 7.37
CA GLU A 182 -4.06 13.31 8.48
C GLU A 182 -3.39 12.01 8.05
N TRP A 183 -4.08 11.21 7.22
CA TRP A 183 -3.55 9.98 6.68
C TRP A 183 -2.37 10.27 5.73
N SER A 184 -2.52 11.24 4.83
CA SER A 184 -1.46 11.57 3.87
C SER A 184 -0.19 12.07 4.56
N GLN A 185 -0.33 12.89 5.60
CA GLN A 185 0.81 13.35 6.41
C GLN A 185 1.47 12.20 7.19
N LYS A 186 0.67 11.28 7.75
CA LYS A 186 1.20 10.08 8.40
C LYS A 186 2.00 9.24 7.41
N PHE A 187 1.42 8.96 6.25
CA PHE A 187 2.08 8.21 5.19
C PHE A 187 3.40 8.88 4.77
N GLN A 188 3.39 10.20 4.53
CA GLN A 188 4.60 10.92 4.16
C GLN A 188 5.70 10.78 5.22
N ARG A 189 5.39 10.88 6.51
CA ARG A 189 6.38 10.68 7.58
C ARG A 189 6.91 9.25 7.64
N GLU A 190 6.03 8.27 7.49
CA GLU A 190 6.40 6.86 7.55
C GLU A 190 7.20 6.41 6.32
N TYR A 191 6.95 7.04 5.17
CA TYR A 191 7.53 6.71 3.86
C TYR A 191 8.51 7.76 3.35
N ASP A 192 8.96 8.70 4.18
CA ASP A 192 9.87 9.77 3.78
C ASP A 192 11.13 9.25 3.09
N HIS A 193 11.74 8.20 3.64
CA HIS A 193 12.94 7.59 3.07
C HIS A 193 12.71 7.07 1.65
N GLU A 194 11.63 6.32 1.42
CA GLU A 194 11.30 5.76 0.11
C GLU A 194 10.72 6.81 -0.85
N LEU A 195 10.13 7.89 -0.33
CA LEU A 195 9.65 9.01 -1.14
C LEU A 195 10.78 9.94 -1.59
N ASN A 196 11.93 9.93 -0.92
CA ASN A 196 13.10 10.73 -1.32
C ASN A 196 13.61 10.40 -2.74
N TYR A 197 13.22 9.25 -3.31
CA TYR A 197 13.48 8.87 -4.70
C TYR A 197 12.69 9.69 -5.72
N LEU A 198 11.66 10.42 -5.30
CA LEU A 198 10.85 11.28 -6.16
C LEU A 198 11.44 12.69 -6.31
N ARG A 199 12.70 12.93 -5.93
CA ARG A 199 13.40 14.22 -6.07
C ARG A 199 13.80 14.56 -7.51
N PHE A 200 12.92 14.25 -8.47
CA PHE A 200 13.06 14.71 -9.85
C PHE A 200 12.79 16.22 -9.93
N PRO A 201 13.49 16.95 -10.82
CA PRO A 201 13.17 18.36 -11.06
C PRO A 201 11.72 18.50 -11.57
N CYS A 202 11.04 19.54 -11.11
CA CYS A 202 9.68 19.83 -11.54
C CYS A 202 9.71 20.32 -13.00
N LEU A 203 9.21 19.51 -13.94
CA LEU A 203 9.24 19.85 -15.36
C LEU A 203 8.11 20.82 -15.75
N LYS A 204 6.93 20.63 -15.14
CA LYS A 204 5.77 21.53 -15.13
C LYS A 204 4.92 21.14 -13.91
N PRO A 205 4.66 22.02 -12.93
CA PRO A 205 3.74 21.72 -11.85
C PRO A 205 2.40 21.29 -12.44
N ILE A 206 1.77 20.27 -11.87
CA ILE A 206 0.39 20.01 -12.25
C ILE A 206 -0.46 21.10 -11.61
N ASP A 207 -0.98 22.00 -12.43
CA ASP A 207 -2.07 22.90 -12.06
C ASP A 207 -3.46 22.21 -12.22
N LEU A 208 -3.52 21.05 -12.88
CA LEU A 208 -4.76 20.30 -13.15
C LEU A 208 -5.45 19.67 -11.93
N PHE A 209 -4.89 19.82 -10.73
CA PHE A 209 -5.53 19.40 -9.48
C PHE A 209 -5.73 20.60 -8.56
N GLU A 210 -6.12 21.76 -9.11
CA GLU A 210 -6.73 22.80 -8.29
C GLU A 210 -7.88 22.14 -7.51
N MET A 211 -7.62 21.95 -6.22
CA MET A 211 -8.64 21.66 -5.24
C MET A 211 -9.62 22.82 -5.36
N HIS A 212 -10.78 22.61 -5.98
CA HIS A 212 -11.87 23.53 -5.78
C HIS A 212 -12.11 23.58 -4.27
N ASP A 213 -11.69 24.69 -3.67
CA ASP A 213 -11.91 24.96 -2.26
C ASP A 213 -13.36 24.64 -1.95
N VAL A 214 -13.55 23.68 -1.05
CA VAL A 214 -14.86 23.43 -0.46
C VAL A 214 -15.31 24.79 0.08
N PRO A 215 -16.46 25.33 -0.35
CA PRO A 215 -16.92 26.62 0.14
C PRO A 215 -16.97 26.53 1.66
N SER A 216 -16.12 27.30 2.32
CA SER A 216 -16.24 27.52 3.75
C SER A 216 -17.65 28.03 3.96
N THR A 217 -18.51 27.19 4.51
CA THR A 217 -19.77 27.67 5.07
C THR A 217 -19.38 28.42 6.32
N SER A 218 -18.99 29.68 6.15
CA SER A 218 -19.05 30.67 7.21
C SER A 218 -20.52 30.75 7.61
N ARG A 219 -20.86 29.96 8.64
CA ARG A 219 -21.94 30.32 9.53
C ARG A 219 -21.47 31.58 10.24
N ASP A 220 -21.89 32.72 9.72
CA ASP A 220 -22.03 33.90 10.55
C ASP A 220 -23.42 33.88 11.22
N PRO A 221 -23.50 34.37 12.47
CA PRO A 221 -24.57 34.10 13.43
C PRO A 221 -25.92 34.78 13.14
#